data_AF-A0A971AUK4-F1
#
_entry.id   AF-A0A971AUK4-F1
#
_cell.length_a   1.000
_cell.length_b   1.000
_cell.length_c   1.000
_cell.angle_alpha   90.00
_cell.angle_beta   90.00
_cell.angle_gamma   90.00
#
_symmetry.space_group_name_H-M   'P 1'
#
loop_
_entity.id
_entity.type
_entity.pdbx_description
1 polymer ?
#
loop_
_entity_poly.entity_id
_entity_poly.type
_entity_poly.pdbx_seq_one_letter_code
_entity_poly.pdbx_strand_id
1 'polypeptide(L)'
;MRVVIQRVRRASVSVDGQVVGAIGAGLVILVGVREGDAEAQAAWLAQKVAHLRIFEDENGKMNRSLLEMGGSALVVSQFTLYGDAQHGRRPSFSEAARPEVAEPLIARFAELLRAEGVRVETGVFQAMMLVEIHNDGPVTLIIDR
;
A
#
# COMPACT_ATOMS: atom_id res chain seq x y z
N MET A 1 2.84 -10.92 4.96
CA MET A 1 2.05 -9.80 4.44
C MET A 1 2.92 -9.06 3.46
N ARG A 2 2.39 -8.68 2.30
CA ARG A 2 3.17 -8.09 1.21
C ARG A 2 2.60 -6.74 0.84
N VAL A 3 3.48 -5.78 0.63
CA VAL A 3 3.13 -4.48 0.07
C VAL A 3 3.90 -4.21 -1.20
N VAL A 4 3.22 -3.58 -2.16
CA VAL A 4 3.87 -2.87 -3.27
C VAL A 4 3.66 -1.39 -3.00
N ILE A 5 4.76 -0.67 -2.79
CA ILE A 5 4.72 0.77 -2.57
C ILE A 5 5.19 1.49 -3.82
N GLN A 6 4.50 2.56 -4.16
CA GLN A 6 4.80 3.41 -5.31
C GLN A 6 4.86 4.86 -4.85
N ARG A 7 5.98 5.52 -5.14
CA ARG A 7 6.12 6.97 -4.92
C ARG A 7 5.23 7.71 -5.91
N VAL A 8 4.43 8.64 -5.46
CA VAL A 8 3.49 9.37 -6.33
C VAL A 8 3.54 10.87 -6.11
N ARG A 9 3.25 11.63 -7.18
CA ARG A 9 2.95 13.07 -7.09
C ARG A 9 1.51 13.34 -6.65
N ARG A 10 0.61 12.43 -7.02
CA ARG A 10 -0.80 12.39 -6.61
C ARG A 10 -1.37 11.00 -6.91
N ALA A 11 -2.41 10.61 -6.19
CA ALA A 11 -3.16 9.39 -6.47
C ALA A 11 -4.60 9.50 -5.97
N SER A 12 -5.49 8.71 -6.56
CA SER A 12 -6.88 8.60 -6.12
C SER A 12 -7.40 7.18 -6.34
N VAL A 13 -8.46 6.86 -5.62
CA VAL A 13 -9.24 5.64 -5.83
C VAL A 13 -10.71 6.01 -5.96
N SER A 14 -11.38 5.40 -6.93
CA SER A 14 -12.81 5.57 -7.16
C SER A 14 -13.56 4.25 -7.22
N VAL A 15 -14.82 4.30 -6.82
CA VAL A 15 -15.81 3.21 -6.90
C VAL A 15 -17.03 3.78 -7.59
N ASP A 16 -17.52 3.11 -8.64
CA ASP A 16 -18.66 3.57 -9.45
C ASP A 16 -18.53 5.03 -9.93
N GLY A 17 -17.32 5.44 -10.29
CA GLY A 17 -16.99 6.79 -10.76
C GLY A 17 -16.91 7.86 -9.68
N GLN A 18 -17.12 7.52 -8.40
CA GLN A 18 -17.00 8.43 -7.27
C GLN A 18 -15.66 8.26 -6.56
N VAL A 19 -14.94 9.35 -6.33
CA VAL A 19 -13.67 9.32 -5.59
C VAL A 19 -13.95 9.07 -4.11
N VAL A 20 -13.41 7.97 -3.58
CA VAL A 20 -13.56 7.56 -2.17
C VAL A 20 -12.31 7.82 -1.35
N GLY A 21 -11.17 8.06 -2.00
CA GLY A 21 -9.92 8.45 -1.35
C GLY A 21 -8.96 9.11 -2.33
N ALA A 22 -8.24 10.14 -1.89
CA ALA A 22 -7.27 10.86 -2.74
C ALA A 22 -6.14 11.49 -1.93
N ILE A 23 -4.94 11.43 -2.47
CA ILE A 23 -3.72 12.01 -1.88
C ILE A 23 -2.96 12.89 -2.86
N GLY A 24 -2.21 13.84 -2.32
CA GLY A 24 -1.16 14.57 -3.05
C GLY A 24 0.13 13.75 -3.11
N ALA A 25 1.27 14.40 -2.93
CA ALA A 25 2.56 13.73 -2.92
C ALA A 25 2.67 12.73 -1.76
N GLY A 26 3.22 11.54 -2.05
CA GLY A 26 3.37 10.50 -1.04
C GLY A 26 3.44 9.10 -1.64
N LEU A 27 2.73 8.14 -1.06
CA LEU A 27 2.76 6.72 -1.46
C LEU A 27 1.39 6.16 -1.80
N VAL A 28 1.30 5.41 -2.90
CA VAL A 28 0.27 4.38 -3.07
C VAL A 28 0.83 3.08 -2.50
N ILE A 29 0.05 2.42 -1.65
CA ILE A 29 0.43 1.18 -0.98
C ILE A 29 -0.63 0.13 -1.32
N LEU A 30 -0.28 -0.79 -2.23
CA LEU A 30 -1.09 -1.98 -2.50
C LEU A 30 -0.76 -3.04 -1.45
N VAL A 31 -1.75 -3.48 -0.67
CA VAL A 31 -1.55 -4.39 0.46
C VAL A 31 -2.19 -5.75 0.18
N GLY A 32 -1.38 -6.81 0.20
CA GLY A 32 -1.80 -8.20 0.13
C GLY A 32 -1.56 -8.89 1.46
N VAL A 33 -2.51 -9.73 1.87
CA VAL A 33 -2.43 -10.54 3.09
C VAL A 33 -2.35 -12.01 2.70
N ARG A 34 -1.41 -12.74 3.29
CA ARG A 34 -1.22 -14.19 3.14
C ARG A 34 -1.92 -14.93 4.27
N GLU A 35 -2.34 -16.17 4.03
CA GLU A 35 -2.67 -17.08 5.13
C GLU A 35 -1.51 -17.16 6.15
N GLY A 36 -1.84 -17.07 7.44
CA GLY A 36 -0.87 -17.08 8.54
C GLY A 36 -0.31 -15.71 8.93
N ASP A 37 -0.62 -14.65 8.17
CA ASP A 37 -0.29 -13.29 8.59
C ASP A 37 -1.07 -12.86 9.84
N ALA A 38 -0.45 -11.98 10.62
CA ALA A 38 -1.01 -11.42 11.84
C ALA A 38 -0.65 -9.93 11.98
N GLU A 39 -1.10 -9.33 13.08
CA GLU A 39 -0.82 -7.93 13.41
C GLU A 39 0.68 -7.61 13.44
N ALA A 40 1.53 -8.58 13.81
CA ALA A 40 2.98 -8.39 13.84
C ALA A 40 3.56 -8.00 12.47
N GLN A 41 3.08 -8.60 11.38
CA GLN A 41 3.47 -8.23 10.02
C GLN A 41 2.97 -6.83 9.66
N ALA A 42 1.72 -6.51 10.02
CA ALA A 42 1.13 -5.18 9.79
C ALA A 42 1.90 -4.07 10.51
N ALA A 43 2.24 -4.26 11.78
CA ALA A 43 3.03 -3.31 12.57
C ALA A 43 4.43 -3.10 11.99
N TRP A 44 5.11 -4.19 11.65
CA TRP A 44 6.45 -4.09 11.06
C TRP A 44 6.43 -3.35 9.72
N LEU A 45 5.46 -3.66 8.85
CA LEU A 45 5.34 -3.01 7.54
C LEU A 45 4.94 -1.54 7.65
N ALA A 46 4.01 -1.19 8.55
CA ALA A 46 3.59 0.20 8.75
C ALA A 46 4.78 1.08 9.17
N GLN A 47 5.54 0.62 10.17
CA GLN A 47 6.78 1.28 10.59
C GLN A 47 7.80 1.32 9.44
N LYS A 48 8.04 0.19 8.76
CA LYS A 48 9.03 0.14 7.67
C LYS A 48 8.69 1.13 6.54
N VAL A 49 7.42 1.24 6.16
CA VAL A 49 6.94 2.13 5.10
C VAL A 49 7.01 3.60 5.52
N ALA A 50 6.58 3.94 6.74
CA ALA A 50 6.62 5.33 7.24
C ALA A 50 8.04 5.91 7.22
N HIS A 51 9.05 5.09 7.55
CA HIS A 51 10.45 5.50 7.72
C HIS A 51 11.34 5.26 6.50
N LEU A 52 10.82 4.69 5.40
CA LEU A 52 11.60 4.38 4.20
C LEU A 52 12.08 5.65 3.49
N ARG A 53 13.41 5.79 3.33
CA ARG A 53 14.05 6.96 2.73
C ARG A 53 14.05 6.87 1.20
N ILE A 54 12.92 7.17 0.58
CA ILE A 54 12.69 7.05 -0.88
C ILE A 54 12.26 8.37 -1.54
N PHE A 55 12.28 9.47 -0.79
CA PHE A 55 12.02 10.81 -1.28
C PHE A 55 13.31 11.64 -1.32
N GLU A 56 13.38 12.57 -2.27
CA GLU A 56 14.56 13.38 -2.49
C GLU A 56 14.74 14.44 -1.38
N ASP A 57 15.98 14.64 -0.96
CA ASP A 57 16.41 15.79 -0.17
C ASP A 57 16.72 17.00 -1.06
N GLU A 58 17.22 18.08 -0.45
CA GLU A 58 17.60 19.32 -1.16
C GLU A 58 18.69 19.11 -2.24
N ASN A 59 19.45 18.02 -2.15
CA ASN A 59 20.52 17.69 -3.09
C ASN A 59 20.09 16.66 -4.14
N GLY A 60 18.79 16.34 -4.20
CA GLY A 60 18.25 15.34 -5.14
C GLY A 60 18.61 13.89 -4.78
N LYS A 61 19.04 13.62 -3.54
CA LYS A 61 19.34 12.25 -3.07
C LYS A 61 18.16 11.67 -2.31
N MET A 62 17.88 10.39 -2.50
CA MET A 62 16.79 9.68 -1.80
C MET A 62 17.14 9.48 -0.32
N ASN A 63 16.83 10.48 0.49
CA ASN A 63 17.20 10.58 1.89
C ASN A 63 16.03 11.00 2.78
N ARG A 64 14.84 11.27 2.27
CA ARG A 64 13.69 11.63 3.09
C ARG A 64 12.68 10.50 3.13
N SER A 65 12.10 10.29 4.30
CA SER A 65 10.97 9.41 4.52
C SER A 65 9.64 10.07 4.18
N LEU A 66 8.56 9.29 4.17
CA LEU A 66 7.21 9.82 4.00
C LEU A 66 6.85 10.82 5.11
N LEU A 67 7.31 10.56 6.33
CA LEU A 67 7.14 11.44 7.49
C LEU A 67 7.92 12.75 7.33
N GLU A 68 9.21 12.67 6.97
CA GLU A 68 10.09 13.83 6.84
C GLU A 68 9.62 14.82 5.77
N MET A 69 8.93 14.34 4.73
CA MET A 69 8.36 15.20 3.69
C MET A 69 6.93 15.68 3.97
N GLY A 70 6.28 15.21 5.04
CA GLY A 70 4.87 15.49 5.33
C GLY A 70 3.90 14.93 4.28
N GLY A 71 4.25 13.81 3.65
CA GLY A 71 3.45 13.19 2.58
C GLY A 71 2.27 12.39 3.11
N SER A 72 1.43 11.90 2.19
CA SER A 72 0.25 11.08 2.52
C SER A 72 0.34 9.68 1.92
N ALA A 73 -0.43 8.73 2.44
CA ALA A 73 -0.52 7.38 1.91
C ALA A 73 -1.95 7.05 1.46
N LEU A 74 -2.07 6.37 0.31
CA LEU A 74 -3.31 5.76 -0.16
C LEU A 74 -3.17 4.24 -0.06
N VAL A 75 -3.89 3.64 0.88
CA VAL A 75 -3.84 2.20 1.16
C VAL A 75 -4.98 1.49 0.43
N VAL A 76 -4.63 0.55 -0.45
CA VAL A 76 -5.59 -0.20 -1.27
C VAL A 76 -5.36 -1.70 -1.10
N SER A 77 -6.44 -2.44 -0.81
CA SER A 77 -6.39 -3.90 -0.74
C SER A 77 -6.10 -4.53 -2.09
N GLN A 78 -5.12 -5.42 -2.16
CA GLN A 78 -4.67 -6.06 -3.40
C GLN A 78 -4.28 -7.53 -3.15
N PHE A 79 -5.29 -8.42 -3.07
CA PHE A 79 -5.05 -9.85 -2.85
C PHE A 79 -4.20 -10.51 -3.96
N THR A 80 -4.23 -9.96 -5.18
CA THR A 80 -3.48 -10.50 -6.32
C THR A 80 -1.97 -10.36 -6.18
N LEU A 81 -1.47 -9.66 -5.16
CA LEU A 81 -0.04 -9.69 -4.83
C LEU A 81 0.47 -11.09 -4.45
N TYR A 82 -0.44 -12.00 -4.08
CA TYR A 82 -0.19 -13.43 -3.87
C TYR A 82 -0.71 -14.29 -5.03
N GLY A 83 -0.80 -13.72 -6.24
CA GLY A 83 -1.07 -14.46 -7.46
C GLY A 83 0.15 -15.26 -7.92
N ASP A 84 0.06 -16.58 -7.94
CA ASP A 84 1.05 -17.45 -8.57
C ASP A 84 0.66 -17.69 -10.04
N ALA A 85 1.47 -17.13 -10.95
CA ALA A 85 1.33 -17.28 -12.38
C ALA A 85 2.44 -18.13 -13.02
N GLN A 86 3.17 -18.93 -12.23
CA GLN A 86 4.27 -19.77 -12.74
C GLN A 86 3.76 -20.93 -13.61
N HIS A 87 2.53 -21.40 -13.38
CA HIS A 87 1.95 -22.54 -14.07
C HIS A 87 0.71 -22.16 -14.88
N GLY A 88 0.72 -22.48 -16.18
CA GLY A 88 -0.40 -22.23 -17.08
C GLY A 88 -0.59 -20.74 -17.42
N ARG A 89 -1.84 -20.34 -17.71
CA ARG A 89 -2.21 -18.96 -18.10
C ARG A 89 -3.15 -18.25 -17.12
N ARG A 90 -3.65 -18.97 -16.11
CA ARG A 90 -4.57 -18.44 -15.09
C ARG A 90 -3.84 -18.45 -13.75
N PRO A 91 -3.62 -17.30 -13.10
CA PRO A 91 -3.00 -17.26 -11.80
C PRO A 91 -3.81 -18.01 -10.74
N SER A 92 -3.12 -18.70 -9.83
CA SER A 92 -3.68 -19.20 -8.58
C SER A 92 -3.55 -18.14 -7.49
N PHE A 93 -4.50 -18.09 -6.55
CA PHE A 93 -4.46 -17.17 -5.41
C PHE A 93 -4.56 -17.92 -4.08
N SER A 94 -4.13 -19.19 -4.06
CA SER A 94 -4.22 -20.08 -2.91
C SER A 94 -3.43 -19.60 -1.68
N GLU A 95 -2.44 -18.73 -1.86
CA GLU A 95 -1.69 -18.15 -0.73
C GLU A 95 -2.37 -16.93 -0.11
N ALA A 96 -3.32 -16.29 -0.80
CA ALA A 96 -4.00 -15.11 -0.30
C ALA A 96 -4.94 -15.46 0.86
N ALA A 97 -4.90 -14.68 1.93
CA ALA A 97 -5.82 -14.83 3.05
C ALA A 97 -7.27 -14.59 2.61
N ARG A 98 -8.19 -15.30 3.29
CA ARG A 98 -9.62 -15.09 3.12
C ARG A 98 -10.04 -13.67 3.58
N PRO A 99 -11.12 -13.11 3.02
CA PRO A 99 -11.60 -11.75 3.34
C PRO A 99 -11.71 -11.44 4.85
N GLU A 100 -12.25 -12.38 5.63
CA GLU A 100 -12.44 -12.24 7.08
C GLU A 100 -11.14 -12.10 7.89
N VAL A 101 -10.00 -12.49 7.31
CA VAL A 101 -8.66 -12.28 7.88
C VAL A 101 -8.00 -11.05 7.25
N ALA A 102 -8.14 -10.88 5.94
CA ALA A 102 -7.46 -9.83 5.19
C ALA A 102 -7.99 -8.42 5.52
N GLU A 103 -9.30 -8.23 5.59
CA GLU A 103 -9.92 -6.93 5.86
C GLU A 103 -9.45 -6.31 7.19
N PRO A 104 -9.56 -7.00 8.35
CA PRO A 104 -9.12 -6.42 9.61
C PRO A 104 -7.61 -6.16 9.65
N LEU A 105 -6.78 -7.00 9.01
CA LEU A 105 -5.33 -6.77 8.97
C LEU A 105 -4.94 -5.58 8.09
N ILE A 106 -5.64 -5.34 6.97
CA ILE A 106 -5.41 -4.17 6.12
C ILE A 106 -5.87 -2.90 6.82
N ALA A 107 -7.05 -2.93 7.46
CA ALA A 107 -7.52 -1.82 8.30
C ALA A 107 -6.52 -1.51 9.41
N ARG A 108 -6.02 -2.55 10.08
CA ARG A 108 -5.02 -2.44 11.14
C ARG A 108 -3.70 -1.87 10.65
N PHE A 109 -3.22 -2.28 9.47
CA PHE A 109 -2.06 -1.68 8.83
C PHE A 109 -2.26 -0.18 8.58
N ALA A 110 -3.42 0.23 8.07
CA ALA A 110 -3.73 1.64 7.85
C ALA A 110 -3.77 2.45 9.17
N GLU A 111 -4.35 1.88 10.23
CA GLU A 111 -4.32 2.49 11.59
C GLU A 111 -2.91 2.65 12.13
N LEU A 112 -2.08 1.61 12.03
CA LEU A 112 -0.69 1.63 12.51
C LEU A 112 0.13 2.67 11.73
N LEU A 113 -0.11 2.80 10.42
CA LEU A 113 0.53 3.82 9.60
C LEU A 113 0.08 5.24 10.00
N ARG A 114 -1.19 5.44 10.36
CA ARG A 114 -1.67 6.70 10.96
C ARG A 114 -1.01 6.97 12.30
N ALA A 115 -0.80 5.95 13.13
CA ALA A 115 -0.15 6.07 14.43
C ALA A 115 1.33 6.49 14.34
N GLU A 116 2.01 6.16 13.23
CA GLU A 116 3.35 6.69 12.91
C GLU A 116 3.34 8.19 12.53
N GLY A 117 2.16 8.79 12.34
CA GLY A 117 2.00 10.21 11.99
C GLY A 117 1.71 10.47 10.51
N VAL A 118 1.45 9.43 9.71
CA VAL A 118 1.13 9.58 8.28
C VAL A 118 -0.35 9.92 8.10
N ARG A 119 -0.66 10.87 7.20
CA ARG A 119 -2.03 11.04 6.70
C ARG A 119 -2.39 9.88 5.77
N VAL A 120 -3.40 9.10 6.12
CA VAL A 120 -3.78 7.89 5.36
C VAL A 120 -5.22 7.98 4.86
N GLU A 121 -5.38 7.83 3.54
CA GLU A 121 -6.64 7.58 2.84
C GLU A 121 -6.72 6.09 2.43
N THR A 122 -7.91 5.58 2.21
CA THR A 122 -8.12 4.15 1.88
C THR A 122 -9.07 3.96 0.69
N GLY A 123 -8.98 2.80 0.04
CA GLY A 123 -10.04 2.31 -0.84
C GLY A 123 -11.23 1.71 -0.07
N VAL A 124 -12.08 0.98 -0.80
CA VAL A 124 -13.20 0.21 -0.24
C VAL A 124 -12.91 -1.27 -0.45
N PHE A 125 -12.76 -2.02 0.65
CA PHE A 125 -12.46 -3.45 0.59
C PHE A 125 -13.56 -4.22 -0.18
N GLN A 126 -13.16 -5.22 -0.97
CA GLN A 126 -14.04 -6.00 -1.88
C GLN A 126 -14.81 -5.23 -2.97
N ALA A 127 -14.66 -3.91 -3.06
CA ALA A 127 -15.20 -3.15 -4.18
C ALA A 127 -14.31 -3.25 -5.42
N MET A 128 -14.93 -3.21 -6.60
CA MET A 128 -14.21 -2.94 -7.84
C MET A 128 -13.76 -1.48 -7.83
N MET A 129 -12.45 -1.27 -7.80
CA MET A 129 -11.84 0.05 -7.67
C MET A 129 -11.08 0.42 -8.94
N LEU A 130 -11.16 1.69 -9.33
CA LEU A 130 -10.23 2.29 -10.27
C LEU A 130 -9.22 3.14 -9.49
N VAL A 131 -7.94 2.77 -9.58
CA VAL A 131 -6.85 3.45 -8.87
C VAL A 131 -6.03 4.26 -9.87
N GLU A 132 -6.00 5.59 -9.71
CA GLU A 132 -5.14 6.48 -10.48
C GLU A 132 -3.82 6.69 -9.74
N ILE A 133 -2.71 6.38 -10.41
CA ILE A 133 -1.37 6.42 -9.83
C ILE A 133 -0.47 7.29 -10.71
N HIS A 134 -0.15 8.51 -10.26
CA HIS A 134 0.86 9.34 -10.91
C HIS A 134 2.24 9.05 -10.31
N ASN A 135 2.82 7.91 -10.71
CA ASN A 135 4.09 7.40 -10.21
C ASN A 135 5.25 8.38 -10.50
N ASP A 136 6.06 8.66 -9.47
CA ASP A 136 7.08 9.70 -9.47
C ASP A 136 8.49 9.09 -9.40
N GLY A 137 9.21 9.14 -10.52
CA GLY A 137 10.52 8.50 -10.69
C GLY A 137 10.60 7.70 -12.00
N PRO A 138 9.92 6.54 -12.12
CA PRO A 138 9.11 5.90 -11.09
C PRO A 138 9.95 5.19 -10.03
N VAL A 139 9.48 5.21 -8.77
CA VAL A 139 10.04 4.42 -7.66
C VAL A 139 8.98 3.44 -7.18
N THR A 140 9.30 2.15 -7.27
CA THR A 140 8.40 1.06 -6.87
C THR A 140 9.19 0.02 -6.11
N LEU A 141 8.73 -0.35 -4.91
CA LEU A 141 9.37 -1.36 -4.07
C LEU A 141 8.35 -2.41 -3.63
N ILE A 142 8.81 -3.65 -3.54
CA ILE A 142 8.05 -4.77 -3.01
C ILE A 142 8.68 -5.15 -1.67
N ILE A 143 7.86 -5.25 -0.63
CA ILE A 143 8.31 -5.62 0.71
C ILE A 143 7.40 -6.74 1.20
N ASP A 144 8.01 -7.83 1.63
CA ASP A 144 7.30 -9.01 2.16
C ASP A 144 7.82 -9.29 3.57
N ARG A 145 6.92 -9.63 4.48
CA ARG A 145 7.23 -9.88 5.90
C ARG A 145 6.39 -10.99 6.50
#